data_AF-A0AAW3K3L0-F1
#
_entry.id   AF-A0AAW3K3L0-F1
#
_cell.length_a   1.000
_cell.length_b   1.000
_cell.length_c   1.000
_cell.angle_alpha   90.00
_cell.angle_beta   90.00
_cell.angle_gamma   90.00
#
_symmetry.space_group_name_H-M   'P 1'
#
loop_
_entity.id
_entity.type
_entity.pdbx_description
1 polymer ?
#
loop_
_entity_poly.entity_id
_entity_poly.type
_entity_poly.pdbx_seq_one_letter_code
_entity_poly.pdbx_strand_id
1 'polypeptide(L)'
;MKSFILVIALINLSACSFDSNKDNYSLKNSENSDVGNSYDIKVGKNISSFVDENRIFLNYHQKEIINRYKKLNSNYMVLKVLDKLPAEIGFADGTVGNNVEENKHYMSNLDTHINFKTNYIFFKSTNYVPYDDKIFNTIAKMLGDQIYVINGNKVDYKDLDKNINLFIKRLECSTSSQEEVLEWNVNDIHIILEASGNKNEKLTSLFFTAYFTKKTDKKYETSIY
;
A
#
# COMPACT_ATOMS: atom_id res chain seq x y z
N MET A 1 25.52 37.45 39.59
CA MET A 1 24.45 37.13 38.62
C MET A 1 25.02 37.11 37.22
N LYS A 2 25.03 35.94 36.58
CA LYS A 2 24.95 35.70 35.11
C LYS A 2 25.26 34.22 34.90
N SER A 3 24.25 33.37 35.13
CA SER A 3 24.29 31.98 34.68
C SER A 3 24.02 31.95 33.19
N PHE A 4 25.02 31.52 32.41
CA PHE A 4 24.81 31.12 31.02
C PHE A 4 24.02 29.81 31.03
N ILE A 5 22.71 29.89 30.79
CA ILE A 5 21.92 28.72 30.47
C ILE A 5 22.16 28.46 28.98
N LEU A 6 23.08 27.53 28.70
CA LEU A 6 23.25 26.95 27.39
C LEU A 6 22.01 26.10 27.12
N VAL A 7 21.01 26.69 26.46
CA VAL A 7 19.87 25.96 25.92
C VAL A 7 20.41 25.12 24.76
N ILE A 8 20.80 23.88 25.06
CA ILE A 8 20.97 22.85 24.04
C ILE A 8 19.56 22.54 23.55
N ALA A 9 19.13 23.28 22.54
CA ALA A 9 18.08 22.82 21.65
C ALA A 9 18.61 21.56 20.96
N LEU A 10 18.39 20.40 21.57
CA LEU A 10 18.40 19.10 20.90
C LEU A 10 17.23 19.14 19.92
N ILE A 11 17.46 19.81 18.80
CA ILE A 11 16.72 19.58 17.57
C ILE A 11 16.90 18.08 17.32
N ASN A 12 15.85 17.31 17.58
CA ASN A 12 15.71 15.95 17.07
C ASN A 12 15.66 16.04 15.54
N LEU A 13 16.82 16.32 14.93
CA LEU A 13 17.18 15.83 13.62
C LEU A 13 17.28 14.31 13.82
N SER A 14 16.14 13.64 13.83
CA SER A 14 16.11 12.21 13.57
C SER A 14 16.65 12.04 12.16
N ALA A 15 17.97 11.90 12.08
CA ALA A 15 18.67 11.62 10.84
C ALA A 15 17.97 10.44 10.18
N CYS A 16 17.74 10.57 8.87
CA CYS A 16 17.42 9.46 7.99
C CYS A 16 18.65 8.51 7.95
N SER A 17 18.96 7.89 9.09
CA SER A 17 19.86 6.76 9.20
C SER A 17 19.06 5.56 8.71
N PHE A 18 19.13 5.35 7.41
CA PHE A 18 18.92 4.03 6.84
C PHE A 18 20.31 3.38 6.81
N ASP A 19 20.47 2.24 7.49
CA ASP A 19 21.55 1.31 7.15
C ASP A 19 21.27 0.83 5.73
N SER A 20 21.82 1.54 4.74
CA SER A 20 21.80 1.13 3.35
C SER A 20 22.80 0.00 3.17
N ASN A 21 22.47 -1.20 3.65
CA ASN A 21 23.02 -2.42 3.06
C ASN A 21 22.29 -2.68 1.75
N LYS A 22 22.56 -1.81 0.76
CA LYS A 22 22.52 -2.23 -0.65
C LYS A 22 23.81 -3.01 -0.85
N ASP A 23 23.74 -4.32 -0.62
CA ASP A 23 24.87 -5.19 -0.90
C ASP A 23 25.35 -4.98 -2.35
N ASN A 24 26.66 -4.80 -2.45
CA ASN A 24 27.44 -4.65 -3.67
C ASN A 24 27.10 -5.75 -4.69
N TYR A 25 26.22 -5.48 -5.65
CA TYR A 25 26.31 -6.13 -6.95
C TYR A 25 27.44 -5.47 -7.73
N SER A 26 28.67 -5.91 -7.43
CA SER A 26 29.83 -5.61 -8.25
C SER A 26 29.60 -6.18 -9.65
N LEU A 27 29.49 -5.27 -10.64
CA LEU A 27 29.69 -5.59 -12.05
C LEU A 27 31.09 -6.19 -12.20
N LYS A 28 31.18 -7.51 -12.33
CA LYS A 28 32.31 -8.13 -13.03
C LYS A 28 31.98 -8.15 -14.52
N ASN A 29 32.53 -7.15 -15.21
CA ASN A 29 32.75 -7.21 -16.65
C ASN A 29 33.60 -8.44 -16.96
N SER A 30 33.11 -9.30 -17.85
CA SER A 30 33.98 -10.07 -18.75
C SER A 30 33.37 -10.02 -20.14
N GLU A 31 34.14 -9.43 -21.04
CA GLU A 31 33.84 -9.12 -22.43
C GLU A 31 33.49 -10.38 -23.24
N ASN A 32 32.45 -10.29 -24.07
CA ASN A 32 32.65 -10.27 -25.52
C ASN A 32 31.38 -9.76 -26.22
N SER A 33 31.60 -8.72 -27.01
CA SER A 33 30.70 -8.07 -27.94
C SER A 33 30.24 -9.02 -29.04
N ASP A 34 28.94 -9.02 -29.36
CA ASP A 34 28.51 -8.72 -30.73
C ASP A 34 27.00 -8.39 -30.80
N VAL A 35 26.76 -7.11 -31.08
CA VAL A 35 25.73 -6.51 -31.96
C VAL A 35 24.29 -7.07 -31.91
N GLY A 36 23.38 -6.22 -31.42
CA GLY A 36 22.07 -6.06 -32.08
C GLY A 36 20.82 -6.32 -31.23
N ASN A 37 20.54 -5.45 -30.25
CA ASN A 37 19.25 -4.75 -30.07
C ASN A 37 19.17 -4.17 -28.65
N SER A 38 19.22 -2.84 -28.56
CA SER A 38 19.00 -2.10 -27.33
C SER A 38 17.52 -2.12 -26.94
N TYR A 39 17.08 -3.18 -26.25
CA TYR A 39 15.84 -3.14 -25.48
C TYR A 39 15.99 -4.06 -24.27
N ASP A 40 16.67 -3.58 -23.23
CA ASP A 40 16.48 -4.09 -21.87
C ASP A 40 16.36 -2.90 -20.92
N ILE A 41 15.42 -2.00 -21.25
CA ILE A 41 14.73 -1.26 -20.21
C ILE A 41 13.80 -2.30 -19.58
N LYS A 42 14.19 -2.88 -18.44
CA LYS A 42 13.23 -3.58 -17.57
C LYS A 42 12.23 -2.53 -17.09
N VAL A 43 11.20 -2.29 -17.90
CA VAL A 43 10.01 -1.54 -17.49
C VAL A 43 9.38 -2.35 -16.37
N GLY A 44 9.36 -1.77 -15.16
CA GLY A 44 8.90 -2.41 -13.94
C GLY A 44 7.57 -3.16 -14.11
N LYS A 45 7.46 -4.32 -13.46
CA LYS A 45 6.22 -5.10 -13.52
C LYS A 45 5.11 -4.33 -12.83
N ASN A 46 3.93 -4.23 -13.46
CA ASN A 46 2.74 -3.76 -12.75
C ASN A 46 2.23 -4.86 -11.79
N ILE A 47 1.48 -4.47 -10.77
CA ILE A 47 1.00 -5.41 -9.73
C ILE A 47 0.13 -6.54 -10.28
N SER A 48 -0.65 -6.28 -11.34
CA SER A 48 -1.53 -7.31 -11.91
C SER A 48 -0.71 -8.42 -12.57
N SER A 49 0.33 -8.06 -13.32
CA SER A 49 1.30 -9.00 -13.88
C SER A 49 2.06 -9.75 -12.79
N PHE A 50 2.50 -9.06 -11.73
CA PHE A 50 3.15 -9.69 -10.60
C PHE A 50 2.27 -10.75 -9.92
N VAL A 51 0.99 -10.43 -9.72
CA VAL A 51 0.01 -11.37 -9.13
C VAL A 51 -0.18 -12.59 -10.01
N ASP A 52 -0.39 -12.38 -11.31
CA ASP A 52 -0.64 -13.44 -12.30
C ASP A 52 0.53 -14.42 -12.40
N GLU A 53 1.73 -13.89 -12.60
CA GLU A 53 2.95 -14.70 -12.78
C GLU A 53 3.30 -15.51 -11.53
N ASN A 54 3.07 -14.95 -10.34
CA ASN A 54 3.39 -15.62 -9.09
C ASN A 54 2.23 -16.44 -8.52
N ARG A 55 1.06 -16.44 -9.17
CA ARG A 55 -0.14 -17.20 -8.76
C ARG A 55 -0.58 -16.92 -7.32
N ILE A 56 -0.49 -15.66 -6.89
CA ILE A 56 -0.77 -15.22 -5.51
C ILE A 56 -2.22 -14.71 -5.35
N PHE A 57 -3.18 -15.48 -5.87
CA PHE A 57 -4.60 -15.11 -5.94
C PHE A 57 -5.33 -15.26 -4.62
N LEU A 58 -6.25 -14.35 -4.32
CA LEU A 58 -7.15 -14.43 -3.18
C LEU A 58 -8.47 -15.11 -3.55
N ASN A 59 -9.08 -15.79 -2.57
CA ASN A 59 -10.44 -16.28 -2.69
C ASN A 59 -11.41 -15.10 -2.68
N TYR A 60 -12.46 -15.18 -3.49
CA TYR A 60 -13.47 -14.14 -3.61
C TYR A 60 -14.87 -14.67 -3.36
N HIS A 61 -15.45 -14.27 -2.23
CA HIS A 61 -16.81 -14.62 -1.84
C HIS A 61 -17.63 -13.33 -1.68
N GLN A 62 -18.13 -12.79 -2.80
CA GLN A 62 -18.81 -11.49 -2.87
C GLN A 62 -19.85 -11.28 -1.76
N LYS A 63 -20.74 -12.26 -1.55
CA LYS A 63 -21.79 -12.19 -0.53
C LYS A 63 -21.21 -12.03 0.88
N GLU A 64 -20.14 -12.76 1.19
CA GLU A 64 -19.49 -12.69 2.50
C GLU A 64 -18.74 -11.38 2.70
N ILE A 65 -18.09 -10.87 1.65
CA ILE A 65 -17.40 -9.58 1.66
C ILE A 65 -18.39 -8.45 1.92
N ILE A 66 -19.49 -8.40 1.17
CA ILE A 66 -20.56 -7.40 1.35
C ILE A 66 -21.16 -7.50 2.76
N ASN A 67 -21.41 -8.71 3.26
CA ASN A 67 -21.95 -8.91 4.60
C ASN A 67 -20.99 -8.41 5.69
N ARG A 68 -19.68 -8.67 5.54
CA ARG A 68 -18.66 -8.18 6.48
C ARG A 68 -18.54 -6.66 6.41
N TYR A 69 -18.56 -6.07 5.23
CA TYR A 69 -18.54 -4.62 5.04
C TYR A 69 -19.72 -3.92 5.72
N LYS A 70 -20.94 -4.46 5.56
CA LYS A 70 -22.14 -3.94 6.24
C LYS A 70 -22.06 -4.09 7.75
N LYS A 71 -21.53 -5.22 8.25
CA LYS A 71 -21.33 -5.45 9.70
C LYS A 71 -20.27 -4.54 10.32
N LEU A 72 -19.23 -4.21 9.55
CA LEU A 72 -18.15 -3.34 9.98
C LEU A 72 -18.64 -1.93 10.29
N ASN A 73 -19.65 -1.44 9.55
CA ASN A 73 -20.23 -0.10 9.70
C ASN A 73 -19.14 1.00 9.75
N SER A 74 -18.21 0.94 8.79
CA SER A 74 -17.08 1.88 8.69
C SER A 74 -17.53 3.24 8.17
N ASN A 75 -17.03 4.33 8.77
CA ASN A 75 -17.36 5.71 8.40
C ASN A 75 -16.39 6.34 7.40
N TYR A 76 -15.32 5.65 7.01
CA TYR A 76 -14.23 6.19 6.15
C TYR A 76 -13.88 5.30 4.96
N MET A 77 -14.55 4.15 4.81
CA MET A 77 -14.26 3.19 3.76
C MET A 77 -15.48 2.99 2.86
N VAL A 78 -15.29 3.18 1.56
CA VAL A 78 -16.23 2.79 0.50
C VAL A 78 -15.74 1.48 -0.09
N LEU A 79 -16.63 0.51 -0.24
CA LEU A 79 -16.32 -0.75 -0.90
C LEU A 79 -16.86 -0.71 -2.33
N LYS A 80 -15.99 -0.85 -3.32
CA LYS A 80 -16.41 -1.02 -4.71
C LYS A 80 -16.21 -2.47 -5.15
N VAL A 81 -17.33 -3.08 -5.50
CA VAL A 81 -17.44 -4.48 -5.88
C VAL A 81 -17.76 -4.54 -7.37
N LEU A 82 -16.72 -4.80 -8.17
CA LEU A 82 -16.77 -5.05 -9.62
C LEU A 82 -17.10 -3.82 -10.49
N ASP A 83 -16.22 -3.52 -11.44
CA ASP A 83 -16.42 -2.50 -12.49
C ASP A 83 -17.29 -3.00 -13.67
N LYS A 84 -17.83 -4.24 -13.62
CA LYS A 84 -18.50 -4.89 -14.76
C LYS A 84 -19.61 -5.90 -14.36
N LEU A 85 -20.42 -5.62 -13.34
CA LEU A 85 -21.66 -6.38 -13.18
C LEU A 85 -22.72 -5.87 -14.18
N PRO A 86 -23.53 -6.76 -14.78
CA PRO A 86 -24.66 -6.32 -15.61
C PRO A 86 -25.59 -5.41 -14.81
N ALA A 87 -26.00 -4.28 -15.40
CA ALA A 87 -26.88 -3.28 -14.78
C ALA A 87 -28.20 -3.87 -14.23
N GLU A 88 -28.59 -5.05 -14.70
CA GLU A 88 -29.77 -5.82 -14.30
C GLU A 88 -29.84 -6.20 -12.81
N ILE A 89 -28.73 -6.11 -12.06
CA ILE A 89 -28.70 -6.38 -10.61
C ILE A 89 -28.89 -5.10 -9.77
N GLY A 90 -29.17 -3.94 -10.39
CA GLY A 90 -29.46 -2.70 -9.65
C GLY A 90 -28.24 -2.05 -9.00
N PHE A 91 -27.04 -2.41 -9.44
CA PHE A 91 -25.78 -1.78 -9.07
C PHE A 91 -25.28 -1.00 -10.29
N ALA A 92 -25.55 0.31 -10.36
CA ALA A 92 -25.20 1.12 -11.53
C ALA A 92 -23.67 1.32 -11.69
N ASP A 93 -22.86 1.00 -10.66
CA ASP A 93 -21.40 1.13 -10.67
C ASP A 93 -20.65 0.15 -9.74
N GLY A 94 -21.35 -0.82 -9.13
CA GLY A 94 -20.76 -1.78 -8.19
C GLY A 94 -20.38 -1.20 -6.81
N THR A 95 -20.70 0.06 -6.52
CA THR A 95 -20.36 0.70 -5.25
C THR A 95 -21.30 0.25 -4.12
N VAL A 96 -20.72 -0.14 -2.99
CA VAL A 96 -21.40 -0.47 -1.74
C VAL A 96 -20.99 0.58 -0.71
N GLY A 97 -21.92 1.48 -0.39
CA GLY A 97 -21.72 2.51 0.63
C GLY A 97 -22.21 2.07 2.01
N ASN A 98 -21.51 2.54 3.04
CA ASN A 98 -22.03 2.68 4.41
C ASN A 98 -22.37 4.17 4.67
N ASN A 99 -22.72 4.53 5.90
CA ASN A 99 -22.83 5.92 6.35
C ASN A 99 -21.43 6.57 6.42
N VAL A 100 -20.75 6.65 5.27
CA VAL A 100 -19.48 7.35 5.12
C VAL A 100 -19.77 8.82 5.36
N GLU A 101 -19.16 9.39 6.40
CA GLU A 101 -19.25 10.84 6.61
C GLU A 101 -18.65 11.52 5.37
N GLU A 102 -19.24 12.62 4.90
CA GLU A 102 -18.59 13.54 3.94
C GLU A 102 -17.36 14.25 4.58
N ASN A 103 -16.63 13.56 5.43
CA ASN A 103 -15.37 14.01 5.98
C ASN A 103 -14.35 13.92 4.84
N LYS A 104 -14.29 14.97 4.02
CA LYS A 104 -13.37 15.15 2.87
C LYS A 104 -11.89 14.92 3.22
N HIS A 105 -11.59 14.71 4.49
CA HIS A 105 -10.27 14.52 5.04
C HIS A 105 -9.82 13.05 5.08
N TYR A 106 -10.72 12.06 5.16
CA TYR A 106 -10.34 10.65 5.28
C TYR A 106 -11.17 9.81 4.32
N MET A 107 -10.54 9.26 3.29
CA MET A 107 -11.25 8.45 2.30
C MET A 107 -10.43 7.22 1.93
N SER A 108 -11.09 6.08 1.97
CA SER A 108 -10.52 4.79 1.59
C SER A 108 -11.49 4.08 0.64
N ASN A 109 -11.07 3.85 -0.60
CA ASN A 109 -11.88 3.13 -1.58
C ASN A 109 -11.23 1.77 -1.81
N LEU A 110 -11.93 0.68 -1.47
CA LEU A 110 -11.46 -0.69 -1.66
C LEU A 110 -12.12 -1.30 -2.91
N ASP A 111 -11.31 -1.61 -3.92
CA ASP A 111 -11.71 -2.15 -5.22
C ASP A 111 -11.27 -3.61 -5.39
N THR A 112 -12.15 -4.44 -5.95
CA THR A 112 -11.79 -5.80 -6.36
C THR A 112 -11.24 -5.80 -7.79
N HIS A 113 -10.04 -6.35 -7.99
CA HIS A 113 -9.41 -6.52 -9.30
C HIS A 113 -9.44 -7.98 -9.72
N ILE A 114 -10.00 -8.27 -10.90
CA ILE A 114 -10.24 -9.64 -11.38
C ILE A 114 -9.82 -9.77 -12.84
N ASN A 115 -9.16 -10.88 -13.17
CA ASN A 115 -9.04 -11.38 -14.52
C ASN A 115 -9.69 -12.75 -14.64
N PHE A 116 -10.83 -12.82 -15.32
CA PHE A 116 -11.60 -14.05 -15.49
C PHE A 116 -10.90 -15.11 -16.36
N LYS A 117 -9.93 -14.73 -17.20
CA LYS A 117 -9.20 -15.68 -18.06
C LYS A 117 -8.16 -16.46 -17.27
N THR A 118 -7.42 -15.77 -16.39
CA THR A 118 -6.36 -16.35 -15.57
C THR A 118 -6.81 -16.68 -14.15
N ASN A 119 -8.06 -16.31 -13.82
CA ASN A 119 -8.68 -16.46 -12.52
C ASN A 119 -7.88 -15.82 -11.37
N TYR A 120 -7.12 -14.76 -11.67
CA TYR A 120 -6.48 -13.98 -10.62
C TYR A 120 -7.47 -13.00 -10.00
N ILE A 121 -7.41 -12.88 -8.67
CA ILE A 121 -8.18 -11.92 -7.90
C ILE A 121 -7.27 -11.34 -6.82
N PHE A 122 -7.24 -10.02 -6.73
CA PHE A 122 -6.61 -9.28 -5.64
C PHE A 122 -7.45 -8.04 -5.32
N PHE A 123 -7.21 -7.42 -4.17
CA PHE A 123 -7.86 -6.15 -3.83
C PHE A 123 -6.86 -5.02 -3.92
N LYS A 124 -7.34 -3.86 -4.34
CA LYS A 124 -6.59 -2.60 -4.34
C LYS A 124 -7.40 -1.61 -3.51
N SER A 125 -6.75 -0.79 -2.70
CA SER A 125 -7.39 0.37 -2.11
C SER A 125 -6.64 1.65 -2.43
N THR A 126 -7.39 2.71 -2.73
CA THR A 126 -6.86 4.08 -2.80
C THR A 126 -7.23 4.80 -1.52
N ASN A 127 -6.24 5.39 -0.87
CA ASN A 127 -6.38 5.94 0.47
C ASN A 127 -5.84 7.37 0.53
N TYR A 128 -6.56 8.20 1.27
CA TYR A 128 -6.20 9.57 1.58
C TYR A 128 -6.32 9.81 3.08
N VAL A 129 -5.23 10.30 3.68
CA VAL A 129 -5.14 10.59 5.11
C VAL A 129 -4.42 11.93 5.31
N PRO A 130 -4.92 12.88 6.12
CA PRO A 130 -4.21 14.11 6.45
C PRO A 130 -2.95 13.80 7.26
N TYR A 131 -1.94 14.66 7.10
CA TYR A 131 -0.69 14.53 7.84
C TYR A 131 -0.83 15.18 9.23
N ASP A 132 -1.42 14.45 10.17
CA ASP A 132 -1.68 14.88 11.55
C ASP A 132 -1.18 13.84 12.58
N ASP A 133 -1.30 14.16 13.87
CA ASP A 133 -0.87 13.28 14.98
C ASP A 133 -1.62 11.93 15.04
N LYS A 134 -2.68 11.75 14.24
CA LYS A 134 -3.50 10.53 14.16
C LYS A 134 -3.21 9.71 12.91
N ILE A 135 -2.30 10.13 12.03
CA ILE A 135 -2.03 9.47 10.74
C ILE A 135 -1.78 7.96 10.91
N PHE A 136 -0.95 7.55 11.87
CA PHE A 136 -0.62 6.15 12.13
C PHE A 136 -1.86 5.33 12.49
N ASN A 137 -2.60 5.78 13.51
CA ASN A 137 -3.82 5.11 13.96
C ASN A 137 -4.86 5.02 12.84
N THR A 138 -4.98 6.08 12.04
CA THR A 138 -5.92 6.13 10.91
C THR A 138 -5.56 5.10 9.84
N ILE A 139 -4.29 5.03 9.42
CA ILE A 139 -3.85 4.03 8.43
C ILE A 139 -4.01 2.61 8.98
N ALA A 140 -3.64 2.37 10.23
CA ALA A 140 -3.80 1.06 10.86
C ALA A 140 -5.27 0.62 10.90
N LYS A 141 -6.17 1.56 11.24
CA LYS A 141 -7.61 1.32 11.23
C LYS A 141 -8.14 1.01 9.83
N MET A 142 -7.74 1.80 8.82
CA MET A 142 -8.11 1.60 7.42
C MET A 142 -7.67 0.22 6.91
N LEU A 143 -6.40 -0.13 7.11
CA LEU A 143 -5.86 -1.42 6.67
C LEU A 143 -6.50 -2.58 7.43
N GLY A 144 -6.71 -2.46 8.74
CA GLY A 144 -7.39 -3.48 9.55
C GLY A 144 -8.82 -3.76 9.08
N ASP A 145 -9.58 -2.70 8.79
CA ASP A 145 -10.92 -2.79 8.23
C ASP A 145 -10.94 -3.48 6.85
N GLN A 146 -10.02 -3.09 5.97
CA GLN A 146 -9.87 -3.68 4.64
C GLN A 146 -9.56 -5.18 4.73
N ILE A 147 -8.60 -5.56 5.59
CA ILE A 147 -8.24 -6.97 5.81
C ILE A 147 -9.45 -7.76 6.32
N TYR A 148 -10.18 -7.24 7.31
CA TYR A 148 -11.39 -7.88 7.81
C TYR A 148 -12.44 -8.08 6.71
N VAL A 149 -12.65 -7.08 5.85
CA VAL A 149 -13.58 -7.18 4.71
C VAL A 149 -13.11 -8.19 3.67
N ILE A 150 -11.80 -8.36 3.47
CA ILE A 150 -11.21 -9.29 2.51
C ILE A 150 -11.29 -10.74 3.01
N ASN A 151 -10.69 -11.08 4.15
CA ASN A 151 -10.55 -12.48 4.61
C ASN A 151 -11.31 -12.83 5.92
N GLY A 152 -11.86 -11.85 6.63
CA GLY A 152 -12.72 -12.07 7.80
C GLY A 152 -11.94 -12.11 9.11
N ASN A 153 -10.62 -12.04 9.01
CA ASN A 153 -9.72 -12.03 10.15
C ASN A 153 -9.55 -10.60 10.63
N LYS A 154 -9.83 -10.37 11.92
CA LYS A 154 -9.45 -9.13 12.57
C LYS A 154 -7.93 -9.11 12.77
N VAL A 155 -7.33 -7.93 12.65
CA VAL A 155 -5.90 -7.70 12.86
C VAL A 155 -5.78 -6.74 14.04
N ASP A 156 -4.87 -7.03 14.98
CA ASP A 156 -4.52 -6.05 16.00
C ASP A 156 -3.76 -4.91 15.32
N TYR A 157 -4.12 -3.66 15.59
CA TYR A 157 -3.44 -2.51 15.00
C TYR A 157 -1.93 -2.52 15.29
N LYS A 158 -1.53 -3.09 16.43
CA LYS A 158 -0.11 -3.29 16.77
C LYS A 158 0.65 -4.16 15.78
N ASP A 159 -0.02 -5.10 15.11
CA ASP A 159 0.59 -5.96 14.08
C ASP A 159 0.88 -5.19 12.78
N LEU A 160 0.26 -4.01 12.61
CA LEU A 160 0.44 -3.13 11.46
C LEU A 160 1.41 -1.97 11.76
N ASP A 161 1.44 -1.50 13.01
CA ASP A 161 2.17 -0.30 13.45
C ASP A 161 3.62 -0.26 12.98
N LYS A 162 4.39 -1.33 13.14
CA LYS A 162 5.82 -1.35 12.77
C LYS A 162 6.03 -1.05 11.28
N ASN A 163 5.21 -1.64 10.41
CA ASN A 163 5.32 -1.46 8.98
C ASN A 163 4.78 -0.10 8.54
N ILE A 164 3.66 0.35 9.11
CA ILE A 164 3.12 1.69 8.84
C ILE A 164 4.13 2.77 9.24
N ASN A 165 4.75 2.64 10.42
CA ASN A 165 5.83 3.52 10.88
C ASN A 165 7.00 3.56 9.90
N LEU A 166 7.44 2.39 9.43
CA LEU A 166 8.52 2.31 8.47
C LEU A 166 8.14 2.95 7.12
N PHE A 167 6.91 2.74 6.65
CA PHE A 167 6.42 3.30 5.40
C PHE A 167 6.38 4.83 5.43
N ILE A 168 5.80 5.41 6.49
CA ILE A 168 5.75 6.87 6.67
C ILE A 168 7.17 7.43 6.75
N LYS A 169 8.06 6.80 7.53
CA LYS A 169 9.46 7.25 7.64
C LYS A 169 10.20 7.19 6.31
N ARG A 170 9.97 6.15 5.47
CA ARG A 170 10.53 6.06 4.11
C ARG A 170 10.07 7.24 3.26
N LEU A 171 8.78 7.57 3.30
CA LEU A 171 8.21 8.71 2.57
C LEU A 171 8.75 10.07 3.04
N GLU A 172 8.85 10.30 4.35
CA GLU A 172 9.42 11.53 4.93
C GLU A 172 10.89 11.73 4.55
N CYS A 173 11.64 10.64 4.44
CA CYS A 173 13.06 10.66 4.10
C CYS A 173 13.33 10.52 2.59
N SER A 174 12.30 10.32 1.77
CA SER A 174 12.49 10.13 0.34
C SER A 174 13.01 11.43 -0.27
N THR A 175 14.08 11.33 -1.04
CA THR A 175 14.62 12.46 -1.83
C THR A 175 14.38 12.26 -3.33
N SER A 176 13.76 11.14 -3.67
CA SER A 176 13.42 10.71 -5.02
C SER A 176 11.95 10.99 -5.29
N SER A 177 11.61 11.16 -6.57
CA SER A 177 10.22 11.12 -7.02
C SER A 177 9.75 9.69 -7.36
N GLN A 178 10.61 8.69 -7.17
CA GLN A 178 10.26 7.29 -7.35
C GLN A 178 9.27 6.82 -6.28
N GLU A 179 8.51 5.78 -6.58
CA GLU A 179 7.53 5.21 -5.66
C GLU A 179 8.22 4.55 -4.46
N GLU A 180 7.81 4.94 -3.26
CA GLU A 180 8.17 4.23 -2.05
C GLU A 180 7.21 3.06 -1.89
N VAL A 181 7.79 1.87 -1.79
CA VAL A 181 7.05 0.62 -1.62
C VAL A 181 7.45 -0.05 -0.32
N LEU A 182 6.46 -0.58 0.40
CA LEU A 182 6.69 -1.44 1.56
C LEU A 182 5.72 -2.60 1.54
N GLU A 183 6.22 -3.81 1.78
CA GLU A 183 5.39 -5.01 1.73
C GLU A 183 5.68 -6.03 2.85
N TRP A 184 4.61 -6.64 3.36
CA TRP A 184 4.68 -7.65 4.43
C TRP A 184 3.49 -8.61 4.40
N ASN A 185 3.55 -9.66 5.21
CA ASN A 185 2.48 -10.66 5.35
C ASN A 185 1.76 -10.52 6.69
N VAL A 186 0.43 -10.62 6.70
CA VAL A 186 -0.41 -10.68 7.90
C VAL A 186 -1.70 -11.47 7.60
N ASN A 187 -2.11 -12.37 8.50
CA ASN A 187 -3.35 -13.17 8.38
C ASN A 187 -3.57 -13.79 6.98
N ASP A 188 -2.56 -14.47 6.45
CA ASP A 188 -2.55 -15.10 5.11
C ASP A 188 -2.77 -14.15 3.91
N ILE A 189 -2.67 -12.84 4.15
CA ILE A 189 -2.64 -11.80 3.14
C ILE A 189 -1.22 -11.25 3.04
N HIS A 190 -0.79 -10.98 1.82
CA HIS A 190 0.36 -10.15 1.52
C HIS A 190 -0.13 -8.74 1.21
N ILE A 191 0.42 -7.76 1.91
CA ILE A 191 0.08 -6.34 1.78
C ILE A 191 1.25 -5.64 1.11
N ILE A 192 0.96 -4.83 0.09
CA ILE A 192 1.92 -3.95 -0.56
C ILE A 192 1.36 -2.54 -0.47
N LEU A 193 2.10 -1.64 0.18
CA LEU A 193 1.82 -0.21 0.18
C LEU A 193 2.70 0.48 -0.85
N GLU A 194 2.11 1.41 -1.60
CA GLU A 194 2.78 2.17 -2.66
C GLU A 194 2.32 3.63 -2.56
N ALA A 195 3.28 4.55 -2.51
CA ALA A 195 3.02 5.98 -2.58
C ALA A 195 4.17 6.68 -3.31
N SER A 196 3.89 7.80 -3.98
CA SER A 196 4.92 8.60 -4.61
C SER A 196 5.92 9.12 -3.58
N GLY A 197 7.22 8.96 -3.85
CA GLY A 197 8.28 9.56 -3.06
C GLY A 197 8.16 11.08 -3.07
N ASN A 198 8.43 11.69 -1.92
CA ASN A 198 8.23 13.12 -1.72
C ASN A 198 9.53 13.90 -1.91
N LYS A 199 9.75 14.41 -3.12
CA LYS A 199 10.90 15.27 -3.39
C LYS A 199 10.69 16.67 -2.77
N ASN A 200 11.14 16.84 -1.52
CA ASN A 200 11.34 18.12 -0.83
C ASN A 200 10.09 18.97 -0.54
N GLU A 201 8.86 18.43 -0.55
CA GLU A 201 7.66 19.19 -0.15
C GLU A 201 7.19 18.82 1.26
N LYS A 202 6.55 19.76 1.97
CA LYS A 202 5.93 19.44 3.26
C LYS A 202 4.61 18.71 3.00
N LEU A 203 4.52 17.43 3.36
CA LEU A 203 3.27 16.67 3.22
C LEU A 203 2.21 17.26 4.14
N THR A 204 1.12 17.75 3.56
CA THR A 204 -0.10 18.13 4.29
C THR A 204 -1.09 16.95 4.36
N SER A 205 -0.88 15.95 3.50
CA SER A 205 -1.67 14.73 3.41
C SER A 205 -0.84 13.63 2.76
N LEU A 206 -1.18 12.38 3.07
CA LEU A 206 -0.66 11.18 2.45
C LEU A 206 -1.72 10.56 1.55
N PHE A 207 -1.37 10.41 0.26
CA PHE A 207 -2.08 9.55 -0.67
C PHE A 207 -1.27 8.26 -0.84
N PHE A 208 -1.91 7.11 -0.67
CA PHE A 208 -1.25 5.82 -0.88
C PHE A 208 -2.22 4.78 -1.44
N THR A 209 -1.66 3.85 -2.19
CA THR A 209 -2.35 2.66 -2.66
C THR A 209 -1.96 1.47 -1.78
N ALA A 210 -2.92 0.64 -1.39
CA ALA A 210 -2.64 -0.66 -0.78
C ALA A 210 -3.12 -1.78 -1.70
N TYR A 211 -2.30 -2.81 -1.90
CA TYR A 211 -2.67 -4.02 -2.62
C TYR A 211 -2.68 -5.19 -1.65
N PHE A 212 -3.67 -6.07 -1.81
CA PHE A 212 -3.86 -7.25 -0.99
C PHE A 212 -3.90 -8.48 -1.88
N THR A 213 -2.92 -9.36 -1.71
CA THR A 213 -2.78 -10.62 -2.45
C THR A 213 -2.69 -11.78 -1.46
N LYS A 214 -2.62 -13.02 -1.97
CA LYS A 214 -2.30 -14.17 -1.12
C LYS A 214 -0.92 -13.99 -0.50
N LYS A 215 -0.76 -14.40 0.76
CA LYS A 215 0.53 -14.50 1.45
C LYS A 215 1.57 -15.16 0.56
N THR A 216 2.75 -14.54 0.50
CA THR A 216 3.85 -14.98 -0.36
C THR A 216 5.20 -14.53 0.20
N ASP A 217 6.25 -15.25 -0.16
CA ASP A 217 7.64 -14.83 0.09
C ASP A 217 8.21 -14.05 -1.11
N LYS A 218 7.46 -13.93 -2.21
CA LYS A 218 7.81 -13.10 -3.37
C LYS A 218 7.65 -11.63 -3.02
N LYS A 219 8.56 -10.80 -3.52
CA LYS A 219 8.67 -9.39 -3.18
C LYS A 219 8.43 -8.51 -4.40
N TYR A 220 7.32 -7.79 -4.44
CA TYR A 220 7.00 -6.85 -5.51
C TYR A 220 8.02 -5.71 -5.56
N GLU A 221 8.50 -5.23 -4.40
CA GLU A 221 9.50 -4.15 -4.30
C GLU A 221 10.75 -4.45 -5.15
N THR A 222 11.14 -5.73 -5.25
CA THR A 222 12.30 -6.19 -6.04
C THR A 222 12.04 -6.34 -7.54
N SER A 223 10.80 -6.15 -7.98
CA SER A 223 10.37 -6.35 -9.38
C SER A 223 10.07 -5.06 -10.13
N ILE A 224 10.12 -3.93 -9.44
CA ILE A 224 9.84 -2.58 -9.95
C ILE A 224 11.12 -1.88 -10.44
N TYR A 225 12.28 -2.28 -9.89
CA TYR A 225 13.61 -1.72 -10.11
C TYR A 225 14.57 -2.75 -10.72
#